data_AF-F1DI18-F1
#
_entry.id   AF-F1DI18-F1
#
_cell.length_a   1.000
_cell.length_b   1.000
_cell.length_c   1.000
_cell.angle_alpha   90.00
_cell.angle_beta   90.00
_cell.angle_gamma   90.00
#
_symmetry.space_group_name_H-M   'P 1'
#
loop_
_entity.id
_entity.type
_entity.pdbx_description
1 polymer ?
#
loop_
_entity_poly.entity_id
_entity_poly.type
_entity_poly.pdbx_seq_one_letter_code
_entity_poly.pdbx_strand_id
1 'polypeptide(L)'
;MKKPLGKIVASTALLISVAFSSSIASAAEEAKEKYLIGFNEQEAVSEFVEQVEANDEVAILSEEEEVEIELLHEFETIPVLSVELSPEDVDALELDPAISYIEEDAEVTTMAQSVPWGISRVQAPAAHNRGLTGSGVKVAVLDTGISTHPDLNIRGGASFVPGEPSTQDGNGHGTHVAGTIAAL
;
A
#
# COMPACT_ATOMS: atom_id res chain seq x y z
N MET A 1 -23.02 64.86 44.34
CA MET A 1 -24.12 65.51 43.60
C MET A 1 -24.71 64.53 42.59
N LYS A 2 -26.04 64.40 42.59
CA LYS A 2 -26.97 63.83 41.58
C LYS A 2 -26.88 62.32 41.23
N LYS A 3 -27.91 61.59 41.70
CA LYS A 3 -28.44 60.27 41.28
C LYS A 3 -29.18 60.36 39.90
N PRO A 4 -30.01 59.37 39.48
CA PRO A 4 -29.78 58.00 38.97
C PRO A 4 -30.55 57.75 37.63
N LEU A 5 -30.62 56.52 37.11
CA LEU A 5 -31.74 55.89 36.33
C LEU A 5 -31.21 54.55 35.76
N GLY A 6 -31.91 53.42 35.68
CA GLY A 6 -33.28 53.03 36.02
C GLY A 6 -33.37 51.49 35.98
N LYS A 7 -34.35 50.94 36.70
CA LYS A 7 -34.69 49.50 36.78
C LYS A 7 -35.41 49.05 35.51
N ILE A 8 -35.36 47.76 35.17
CA ILE A 8 -36.53 46.92 34.81
C ILE A 8 -36.15 45.45 35.02
N VAL A 9 -36.97 44.76 35.82
CA VAL A 9 -37.03 43.31 35.97
C VAL A 9 -38.07 42.82 34.96
N ALA A 10 -37.75 41.81 34.16
CA ALA A 10 -38.73 41.06 33.39
C ALA A 10 -38.43 39.57 33.53
N SER A 11 -39.26 38.90 34.32
CA SER A 11 -39.40 37.45 34.37
C SER A 11 -39.91 36.93 33.03
N THR A 12 -39.24 35.93 32.49
CA THR A 12 -39.81 35.06 31.45
C THR A 12 -39.59 33.61 31.88
N ALA A 13 -40.70 32.93 32.12
CA ALA A 13 -40.75 31.53 32.47
C ALA A 13 -40.28 30.69 31.27
N LEU A 14 -39.29 29.83 31.48
CA LEU A 14 -38.83 28.85 30.51
C LEU A 14 -39.63 27.56 30.73
N LEU A 15 -40.62 27.32 29.87
CA LEU A 15 -41.29 26.03 29.72
C LEU A 15 -40.30 25.05 29.08
N ILE A 16 -39.76 24.12 29.86
CA ILE A 16 -38.97 22.99 29.36
C ILE A 16 -39.96 21.88 29.00
N SER A 17 -40.30 21.75 27.72
CA SER A 17 -41.03 20.58 27.21
C SER A 17 -40.06 19.42 27.00
N VAL A 18 -40.36 18.30 27.62
CA VAL A 18 -39.69 17.01 27.45
C VAL A 18 -39.87 16.51 26.02
N ALA A 19 -38.78 16.14 25.36
CA ALA A 19 -38.79 15.20 24.23
C ALA A 19 -37.97 13.97 24.65
N PHE A 20 -38.66 12.85 24.85
CA PHE A 20 -38.06 11.52 24.90
C PHE A 20 -37.57 11.20 23.50
N SER A 21 -36.24 11.25 23.28
CA SER A 21 -35.63 10.75 22.05
C SER A 21 -35.39 9.25 22.20
N SER A 22 -36.37 8.46 21.76
CA SER A 22 -36.13 7.09 21.29
C SER A 22 -35.45 7.14 19.92
N SER A 23 -34.45 6.29 19.73
CA SER A 23 -33.69 6.07 18.48
C SER A 23 -32.42 6.91 18.30
N ILE A 24 -31.37 6.48 18.99
CA ILE A 24 -30.01 6.44 18.42
C ILE A 24 -29.48 5.03 18.72
N ALA A 25 -30.07 4.04 18.07
CA ALA A 25 -29.27 2.92 17.58
C ALA A 25 -28.81 3.38 16.19
N SER A 26 -27.72 4.14 16.17
CA SER A 26 -26.96 4.31 14.94
C SER A 26 -26.36 2.94 14.68
N ALA A 27 -26.91 2.21 13.70
CA ALA A 27 -26.15 1.17 13.04
C ALA A 27 -24.79 1.81 12.68
N ALA A 28 -23.71 1.21 13.15
CA ALA A 28 -22.42 1.49 12.58
C ALA A 28 -22.54 0.99 11.13
N GLU A 29 -22.38 1.90 10.18
CA GLU A 29 -22.09 1.50 8.81
C GLU A 29 -20.74 0.79 8.89
N GLU A 30 -20.75 -0.53 8.73
CA GLU A 30 -19.57 -1.38 8.73
C GLU A 30 -18.63 -0.84 7.65
N ALA A 31 -17.41 -0.48 8.06
CA ALA A 31 -16.43 0.03 7.12
C ALA A 31 -15.87 -1.15 6.31
N LYS A 32 -16.27 -1.26 5.04
CA LYS A 32 -15.65 -2.22 4.12
C LYS A 32 -14.18 -1.85 3.89
N GLU A 33 -13.32 -2.86 3.86
CA GLU A 33 -11.89 -2.74 3.57
C GLU A 33 -11.53 -3.56 2.32
N LYS A 34 -10.38 -3.25 1.70
CA LYS A 34 -9.93 -3.93 0.49
C LYS A 34 -9.10 -5.17 0.82
N TYR A 35 -9.45 -6.28 0.20
CA TYR A 35 -8.76 -7.54 0.37
C TYR A 35 -8.40 -8.17 -0.98
N LEU A 36 -7.36 -9.01 -0.96
CA LEU A 36 -7.01 -9.95 -1.99
C LEU A 36 -7.44 -11.36 -1.54
N ILE A 37 -8.32 -12.00 -2.30
CA ILE A 37 -8.72 -13.40 -2.08
C ILE A 37 -7.94 -14.25 -3.07
N GLY A 38 -7.06 -15.12 -2.55
CA GLY A 38 -6.34 -16.10 -3.34
C GLY A 38 -7.05 -17.45 -3.36
N PHE A 39 -7.19 -18.04 -4.55
CA PHE A 39 -7.87 -19.32 -4.75
C PHE A 39 -6.89 -20.44 -5.07
N ASN A 40 -7.29 -21.69 -4.78
CA ASN A 40 -6.46 -22.86 -5.07
C ASN A 40 -6.33 -23.14 -6.58
N GLU A 41 -7.35 -22.81 -7.37
CA GLU A 41 -7.40 -23.04 -8.83
C GLU A 41 -8.13 -21.88 -9.52
N GLN A 42 -7.81 -21.61 -10.79
CA GLN A 42 -8.44 -20.51 -11.56
C GLN A 42 -9.93 -20.76 -11.82
N GLU A 43 -10.35 -22.03 -11.96
CA GLU A 43 -11.76 -22.38 -12.18
C GLU A 43 -12.65 -21.92 -11.01
N ALA A 44 -12.14 -22.04 -9.78
CA ALA A 44 -12.82 -21.56 -8.58
C ALA A 44 -13.02 -20.04 -8.56
N VAL A 45 -12.10 -19.28 -9.17
CA VAL A 45 -12.24 -17.82 -9.32
C VAL A 45 -13.46 -17.50 -10.18
N SER A 46 -13.60 -18.18 -11.32
CA SER A 46 -14.71 -17.95 -12.25
C SER A 46 -16.06 -18.32 -11.62
N GLU A 47 -16.13 -19.44 -10.90
CA GLU A 47 -17.35 -19.83 -10.17
C GLU A 47 -17.73 -18.80 -9.09
N PHE A 48 -16.73 -18.30 -8.36
CA PHE A 48 -16.93 -17.29 -7.32
C PHE A 48 -17.40 -15.95 -7.91
N VAL A 49 -16.80 -15.50 -9.01
CA VAL A 49 -17.23 -14.28 -9.72
C VAL A 49 -18.66 -14.40 -10.22
N GLU A 50 -19.04 -15.54 -10.82
CA GLU A 50 -20.43 -15.78 -11.25
C GLU A 50 -21.43 -15.69 -10.08
N GLN A 51 -21.04 -16.13 -8.88
CA GLN A 51 -21.86 -16.04 -7.67
C GLN A 51 -22.01 -14.58 -7.20
N VAL A 52 -20.91 -13.82 -7.14
CA VAL A 52 -20.91 -12.40 -6.77
C VAL A 52 -21.75 -11.58 -7.74
N GLU A 53 -21.54 -11.73 -9.06
CA GLU A 53 -22.28 -10.95 -10.07
C GLU A 53 -23.79 -11.25 -10.10
N ALA A 54 -24.20 -12.43 -9.63
CA ALA A 54 -25.61 -12.82 -9.64
C ALA A 54 -26.42 -12.14 -8.52
N ASN A 55 -25.81 -11.93 -7.34
CA ASN A 55 -26.53 -11.54 -6.13
C ASN A 55 -25.91 -10.35 -5.36
N ASP A 56 -24.75 -9.82 -5.80
CA ASP A 56 -23.88 -8.90 -5.03
C ASP A 56 -23.46 -9.46 -3.64
N GLU A 57 -23.72 -10.75 -3.42
CA GLU A 57 -23.57 -11.47 -2.16
C GLU A 57 -23.05 -12.89 -2.41
N VAL A 58 -22.17 -13.35 -1.53
CA VAL A 58 -21.67 -14.73 -1.55
C VAL A 58 -22.20 -15.47 -0.33
N ALA A 59 -22.90 -16.56 -0.59
CA ALA A 59 -23.39 -17.45 0.46
C ALA A 59 -22.22 -18.28 0.99
N ILE A 60 -21.89 -18.12 2.27
CA ILE A 60 -20.87 -18.95 2.91
C ILE A 60 -21.45 -20.34 3.15
N LEU A 61 -20.68 -21.37 2.80
CA LEU A 61 -21.06 -22.77 2.98
C LEU A 61 -21.35 -23.15 4.45
N SER A 62 -20.91 -22.36 5.44
CA SER A 62 -20.98 -22.71 6.85
C SER A 62 -22.21 -22.23 7.61
N GLU A 63 -22.83 -21.07 7.31
CA GLU A 63 -23.77 -20.44 8.27
C GLU A 63 -25.07 -19.81 7.73
N GLU A 64 -25.50 -20.02 6.48
CA GLU A 64 -26.70 -19.34 5.90
C GLU A 64 -26.61 -17.80 5.98
N GLU A 65 -25.40 -17.25 6.14
CA GLU A 65 -25.11 -15.83 6.19
C GLU A 65 -24.61 -15.41 4.80
N GLU A 66 -25.25 -14.37 4.25
CA GLU A 66 -24.91 -13.77 2.96
C GLU A 66 -23.85 -12.70 3.22
N VAL A 67 -22.66 -12.87 2.65
CA VAL A 67 -21.59 -11.87 2.74
C VAL A 67 -21.72 -10.92 1.58
N GLU A 68 -21.82 -9.63 1.89
CA GLU A 68 -21.85 -8.58 0.88
C GLU A 68 -20.41 -8.32 0.37
N ILE A 69 -20.13 -8.71 -0.88
CA ILE A 69 -18.80 -8.58 -1.50
C ILE A 69 -18.90 -7.68 -2.72
N GLU A 70 -18.10 -6.61 -2.76
CA GLU A 70 -17.94 -5.78 -3.96
C GLU A 70 -16.69 -6.21 -4.73
N LEU A 71 -16.86 -6.69 -5.97
CA LEU A 71 -15.76 -7.09 -6.83
C LEU A 71 -15.06 -5.86 -7.45
N LEU A 72 -13.78 -5.66 -7.13
CA LEU A 72 -12.98 -4.58 -7.69
C LEU A 72 -12.19 -5.02 -8.94
N HIS A 73 -11.54 -6.19 -8.88
CA HIS A 73 -10.68 -6.66 -9.95
C HIS A 73 -10.48 -8.18 -9.95
N GLU A 74 -10.52 -8.80 -11.13
CA GLU A 74 -10.08 -10.18 -11.37
C GLU A 74 -8.72 -10.18 -12.05
N PHE A 75 -7.75 -10.93 -11.49
CA PHE A 75 -6.43 -11.08 -12.10
C PHE A 75 -6.42 -12.23 -13.11
N GLU A 76 -6.03 -11.95 -14.35
CA GLU A 76 -6.06 -12.95 -15.45
C GLU A 76 -4.93 -14.00 -15.37
N THR A 77 -3.82 -13.68 -14.69
CA THR A 77 -2.60 -14.51 -14.71
C THR A 77 -2.34 -15.28 -13.42
N ILE A 78 -3.04 -14.92 -12.36
CA ILE A 78 -2.94 -15.52 -11.03
C ILE A 78 -4.36 -15.71 -10.49
N PRO A 79 -4.64 -16.79 -9.74
CA PRO A 79 -5.97 -17.06 -9.21
C PRO A 79 -6.27 -16.18 -7.99
N VAL A 80 -6.44 -14.88 -8.22
CA VAL A 80 -6.64 -13.85 -7.19
C VAL A 80 -7.77 -12.91 -7.61
N LEU A 81 -8.56 -12.47 -6.64
CA LEU A 81 -9.55 -11.40 -6.77
C LEU A 81 -9.19 -10.26 -5.81
N SER A 82 -9.40 -9.01 -6.24
CA SER A 82 -9.44 -7.83 -5.38
C SER A 82 -10.91 -7.48 -5.12
N VAL A 83 -11.28 -7.36 -3.85
CA VAL A 83 -12.66 -7.16 -3.39
C VAL A 83 -12.73 -6.17 -2.23
N GLU A 84 -13.90 -5.57 -2.01
CA GLU A 84 -14.25 -4.89 -0.76
C GLU A 84 -15.26 -5.72 0.04
N LEU A 85 -14.93 -6.01 1.31
CA LEU A 85 -15.82 -6.70 2.26
C LEU A 85 -15.61 -6.19 3.69
N SER A 86 -16.54 -6.50 4.59
CA SER A 86 -16.42 -6.16 6.01
C SER A 86 -15.35 -7.06 6.69
N PRO A 87 -14.49 -6.52 7.58
CA PRO A 87 -13.44 -7.31 8.25
C PRO A 87 -13.96 -8.52 9.05
N GLU A 88 -15.21 -8.47 9.52
CA GLU A 88 -15.87 -9.58 10.22
C GLU A 88 -16.21 -10.77 9.33
N ASP A 89 -16.37 -10.56 8.03
CA ASP A 89 -16.71 -11.62 7.07
C ASP A 89 -15.47 -12.39 6.58
N VAL A 90 -14.26 -11.86 6.83
CA VAL A 90 -12.98 -12.46 6.39
C VAL A 90 -12.82 -13.86 6.98
N ASP A 91 -13.00 -14.00 8.31
CA ASP A 91 -12.83 -15.28 9.01
C ASP A 91 -13.81 -16.35 8.49
N ALA A 92 -15.00 -15.92 8.06
CA ALA A 92 -16.04 -16.81 7.57
C ALA A 92 -15.79 -17.23 6.12
N LEU A 93 -15.27 -16.33 5.27
CA LEU A 93 -14.81 -16.67 3.91
C LEU A 93 -13.56 -17.54 3.90
N GLU A 94 -12.64 -17.38 4.86
CA GLU A 94 -11.44 -18.24 4.96
C GLU A 94 -11.78 -19.73 5.19
N LEU A 95 -13.00 -20.05 5.64
CA LEU A 95 -13.47 -21.42 5.80
C LEU A 95 -13.89 -22.08 4.48
N ASP A 96 -14.03 -21.32 3.39
CA ASP A 96 -14.37 -21.88 2.08
C ASP A 96 -13.22 -22.73 1.52
N PRO A 97 -13.45 -24.01 1.16
CA PRO A 97 -12.39 -24.88 0.63
C PRO A 97 -11.80 -24.42 -0.71
N ALA A 98 -12.47 -23.55 -1.46
CA ALA A 98 -11.97 -22.96 -2.69
C ALA A 98 -10.92 -21.85 -2.43
N ILE A 99 -11.04 -21.17 -1.29
CA ILE A 99 -10.16 -20.08 -0.87
C ILE A 99 -8.88 -20.66 -0.24
N SER A 100 -7.75 -20.11 -0.64
CA SER A 100 -6.41 -20.49 -0.19
C SER A 100 -5.90 -19.53 0.90
N TYR A 101 -6.15 -18.23 0.71
CA TYR A 101 -5.81 -17.17 1.64
C TYR A 101 -6.66 -15.93 1.38
N ILE A 102 -6.83 -15.10 2.40
CA ILE A 102 -7.33 -13.73 2.29
C ILE A 102 -6.29 -12.81 2.94
N GLU A 103 -5.90 -11.73 2.26
CA GLU A 103 -4.97 -10.73 2.80
C GLU A 103 -5.44 -9.30 2.50
N GLU A 104 -5.10 -8.33 3.36
CA GLU A 104 -5.40 -6.92 3.10
C GLU A 104 -4.68 -6.44 1.83
N ASP A 105 -5.40 -5.74 0.95
CA ASP A 105 -4.82 -5.13 -0.26
C ASP A 105 -4.04 -3.87 0.13
N ALA A 106 -2.79 -4.07 0.52
CA ALA A 106 -1.93 -3.01 1.04
C ALA A 106 -1.49 -2.04 -0.08
N GLU A 107 -1.74 -0.75 0.11
CA GLU A 107 -1.20 0.28 -0.77
C GLU A 107 0.33 0.34 -0.70
N VAL A 108 0.99 -0.01 -1.81
CA VAL A 108 2.43 0.20 -1.99
C VAL A 108 2.70 1.54 -2.66
N THR A 109 3.23 2.50 -1.91
CA THR A 109 3.70 3.77 -2.47
C THR A 109 5.08 3.62 -3.09
N THR A 110 5.35 4.33 -4.18
CA THR A 110 6.71 4.45 -4.72
C THR A 110 7.60 5.13 -3.68
N MET A 111 8.69 4.45 -3.31
CA MET A 111 9.70 5.05 -2.43
C MET A 111 10.33 6.23 -3.17
N ALA A 112 10.16 7.45 -2.63
CA ALA A 112 10.91 8.59 -3.11
C ALA A 112 12.41 8.33 -2.96
N GLN A 113 13.22 8.94 -3.82
CA GLN A 113 14.68 8.84 -3.71
C GLN A 113 15.13 9.24 -2.30
N SER A 114 15.91 8.36 -1.68
CA SER A 114 16.45 8.57 -0.34
C SER A 114 17.98 8.60 -0.39
N VAL A 115 18.60 9.31 0.55
CA VAL A 115 20.07 9.34 0.68
C VAL A 115 20.46 8.32 1.74
N PRO A 116 21.18 7.23 1.39
CA PRO A 116 21.62 6.25 2.37
C PRO A 116 22.49 6.90 3.46
N TRP A 117 22.33 6.44 4.71
CA TRP A 117 22.97 7.07 5.87
C TRP A 117 24.50 7.21 5.74
N GLY A 118 25.15 6.24 5.07
CA GLY A 118 26.60 6.23 4.85
C GLY A 118 27.08 7.41 4.00
N ILE A 119 26.29 7.81 3.00
CA ILE A 119 26.58 8.95 2.12
C ILE A 119 26.57 10.25 2.92
N SER A 120 25.57 10.42 3.78
CA SER A 120 25.50 11.54 4.72
C SER A 120 26.63 11.52 5.75
N ARG A 121 27.01 10.34 6.26
CA ARG A 121 28.07 10.17 7.26
C ARG A 121 29.44 10.63 6.74
N VAL A 122 29.74 10.42 5.46
CA VAL A 122 30.98 10.87 4.81
C VAL A 122 30.90 12.31 4.27
N GLN A 123 29.80 13.02 4.57
CA GLN A 123 29.58 14.43 4.19
C GLN A 123 29.52 14.67 2.66
N ALA A 124 29.17 13.65 1.87
CA ALA A 124 28.99 13.81 0.43
C ALA A 124 27.92 14.87 0.05
N PRO A 125 26.76 14.98 0.74
CA PRO A 125 25.79 16.03 0.43
C PRO A 125 26.36 17.46 0.53
N ALA A 126 27.30 17.71 1.45
CA ALA A 126 27.96 19.01 1.57
C ALA A 126 28.86 19.32 0.36
N ALA A 127 29.50 18.31 -0.23
CA ALA A 127 30.25 18.45 -1.47
C ALA A 127 29.30 18.66 -2.67
N HIS A 128 28.20 17.90 -2.73
CA HIS A 128 27.20 18.01 -3.79
C HIS A 128 26.55 19.39 -3.81
N ASN A 129 26.22 19.96 -2.64
CA ASN A 129 25.70 21.33 -2.48
C ASN A 129 26.68 22.42 -2.97
N ARG A 130 27.96 22.09 -3.09
CA ARG A 130 29.00 22.96 -3.67
C ARG A 130 29.22 22.71 -5.17
N GLY A 131 28.39 21.87 -5.80
CA GLY A 131 28.49 21.47 -7.20
C GLY A 131 29.53 20.38 -7.48
N LEU A 132 30.08 19.73 -6.44
CA LEU A 132 31.10 18.69 -6.58
C LEU A 132 30.43 17.31 -6.56
N THR A 133 30.03 16.81 -7.73
CA THR A 133 29.31 15.53 -7.87
C THR A 133 30.14 14.42 -8.52
N GLY A 134 31.41 14.68 -8.84
CA GLY A 134 32.26 13.74 -9.58
C GLY A 134 32.01 13.72 -11.10
N SER A 135 31.26 14.69 -11.64
CA SER A 135 31.06 14.82 -13.09
C SER A 135 32.39 14.83 -13.86
N GLY A 136 32.49 13.98 -14.89
CA GLY A 136 33.70 13.82 -15.71
C GLY A 136 34.76 12.86 -15.13
N VAL A 137 34.60 12.39 -13.90
CA VAL A 137 35.49 11.39 -13.29
C VAL A 137 35.06 9.99 -13.72
N LYS A 138 36.05 9.15 -14.07
CA LYS A 138 35.81 7.72 -14.36
C LYS A 138 36.21 6.87 -13.16
N VAL A 139 35.31 6.01 -12.72
CA VAL A 139 35.54 5.04 -11.64
C VAL A 139 35.35 3.65 -12.21
N ALA A 140 36.31 2.75 -11.99
CA ALA A 140 36.22 1.35 -12.36
C ALA A 140 35.88 0.51 -11.12
N VAL A 141 34.83 -0.30 -11.21
CA VAL A 141 34.40 -1.24 -10.17
C VAL A 141 34.84 -2.65 -10.60
N LEU A 142 35.75 -3.25 -9.85
CA LEU A 142 36.25 -4.61 -10.10
C LEU A 142 35.49 -5.57 -9.19
N ASP A 143 34.38 -6.09 -9.69
CA ASP A 143 33.41 -6.85 -8.90
C ASP A 143 32.68 -7.88 -9.79
N THR A 144 31.51 -8.37 -9.38
CA THR A 144 30.71 -9.41 -10.07
C THR A 144 30.06 -8.93 -11.37
N GLY A 145 30.24 -7.67 -11.74
CA GLY A 145 29.59 -7.00 -12.88
C GLY A 145 28.71 -5.85 -12.42
N ILE A 146 28.01 -5.20 -13.35
CA ILE A 146 26.99 -4.19 -13.03
C ILE A 146 25.78 -4.42 -13.92
N SER A 147 24.61 -4.56 -13.30
CA SER A 147 23.36 -4.71 -14.04
C SER A 147 22.80 -3.38 -14.54
N THR A 148 22.20 -3.39 -15.73
CA THR A 148 21.40 -2.26 -16.22
C THR A 148 20.28 -1.96 -15.22
N HIS A 149 20.26 -0.74 -14.69
CA HIS A 149 19.32 -0.30 -13.66
C HIS A 149 18.91 1.15 -13.94
N PRO A 150 17.63 1.54 -13.76
CA PRO A 150 17.15 2.91 -14.05
C PRO A 150 17.89 4.00 -13.26
N ASP A 151 18.41 3.64 -12.09
CA ASP A 151 19.16 4.54 -11.20
C ASP A 151 20.69 4.48 -11.42
N LEU A 152 21.17 3.90 -12.53
CA LEU A 152 22.60 3.82 -12.86
C LEU A 152 22.86 4.19 -14.32
N ASN A 153 23.96 4.93 -14.55
CA ASN A 153 24.43 5.26 -15.91
C ASN A 153 25.82 4.68 -16.19
N ILE A 154 25.85 3.46 -16.72
CA ILE A 154 27.07 2.69 -16.99
C ILE A 154 27.71 3.16 -18.30
N ARG A 155 28.99 3.56 -18.24
CA ARG A 155 29.73 4.07 -19.42
C ARG A 155 30.49 2.99 -20.20
N GLY A 156 30.60 1.79 -19.66
CA GLY A 156 31.32 0.66 -20.25
C GLY A 156 31.99 -0.20 -19.18
N GLY A 157 32.53 -1.35 -19.60
CA GLY A 157 33.21 -2.29 -18.72
C GLY A 157 33.87 -3.42 -19.52
N ALA A 158 34.59 -4.29 -18.83
CA ALA A 158 35.14 -5.53 -19.39
C ALA A 158 35.09 -6.63 -18.34
N SER A 159 34.85 -7.88 -18.77
CA SER A 159 35.04 -9.05 -17.93
C SER A 159 36.41 -9.65 -18.16
N PHE A 160 37.01 -10.10 -17.06
CA PHE A 160 38.27 -10.84 -17.03
C PHE A 160 38.08 -12.26 -16.48
N VAL A 161 36.83 -12.69 -16.26
CA VAL A 161 36.49 -14.04 -15.79
C VAL A 161 36.59 -15.00 -16.99
N PRO A 162 37.43 -16.05 -16.92
CA PRO A 162 37.57 -17.00 -18.02
C PRO A 162 36.24 -17.68 -18.37
N GLY A 163 35.83 -17.61 -19.64
CA GLY A 163 34.58 -18.20 -20.13
C GLY A 163 33.35 -17.33 -19.95
N GLU A 164 33.47 -16.15 -19.34
CA GLU A 164 32.35 -15.24 -19.10
C GLU A 164 32.69 -13.84 -19.64
N PRO A 165 32.41 -13.54 -20.92
CA PRO A 165 32.72 -12.24 -21.51
C PRO A 165 31.75 -11.13 -21.10
N SER A 166 30.64 -11.48 -20.43
CA SER A 166 29.60 -10.55 -20.01
C SER A 166 30.07 -9.68 -18.84
N THR A 167 29.69 -8.41 -18.85
CA THR A 167 29.86 -7.49 -17.70
C THR A 167 28.61 -7.35 -16.85
N GLN A 168 27.55 -8.07 -17.23
CA GLN A 168 26.29 -8.11 -16.50
C GLN A 168 26.52 -8.77 -15.14
N ASP A 169 25.95 -8.19 -14.10
CA ASP A 169 26.06 -8.73 -12.76
C ASP A 169 25.14 -9.94 -12.57
N GLY A 170 25.72 -11.11 -12.32
CA GLY A 170 24.99 -12.34 -11.99
C GLY A 170 24.73 -12.55 -10.50
N ASN A 171 25.30 -11.72 -9.62
CA ASN A 171 25.19 -11.87 -8.15
C ASN A 171 24.41 -10.73 -7.49
N GLY A 172 24.58 -9.50 -7.95
CA GLY A 172 23.99 -8.28 -7.39
C GLY A 172 24.97 -7.43 -6.56
N HIS A 173 26.08 -8.02 -6.11
CA HIS A 173 27.07 -7.30 -5.29
C HIS A 173 27.70 -6.11 -6.02
N GLY A 174 28.19 -6.31 -7.25
CA GLY A 174 28.80 -5.23 -8.03
C GLY A 174 27.82 -4.11 -8.39
N THR A 175 26.55 -4.44 -8.64
CA THR A 175 25.48 -3.47 -8.87
C THR A 175 25.22 -2.62 -7.62
N HIS A 176 25.16 -3.25 -6.44
CA HIS A 176 24.99 -2.55 -5.17
C HIS A 176 26.19 -1.62 -4.85
N VAL A 177 27.42 -2.10 -5.10
CA VAL A 177 28.64 -1.29 -4.97
C VAL A 177 28.59 -0.09 -5.91
N ALA A 178 28.21 -0.28 -7.18
CA ALA A 178 28.07 0.81 -8.14
C ALA A 178 27.01 1.83 -7.73
N GLY A 179 25.87 1.40 -7.17
CA GLY A 179 24.82 2.27 -6.63
C GLY A 179 25.33 3.16 -5.50
N THR A 180 26.16 2.62 -4.60
CA THR A 180 26.77 3.41 -3.52
C THR A 180 27.69 4.51 -4.05
N ILE A 181 28.30 4.32 -5.22
CA ILE A 181 29.23 5.27 -5.84
C ILE A 181 28.50 6.33 -6.67
N ALA A 182 27.52 5.92 -7.49
CA ALA A 182 27.01 6.74 -8.59
C ALA A 182 25.53 6.51 -8.95
N ALA A 183 24.67 6.21 -7.96
CA ALA A 183 23.22 6.34 -8.14
C ALA A 183 22.82 7.77 -8.56
N LEU A 184 21.73 7.92 -9.33
CA LEU A 184 21.36 9.16 -10.02
C LEU A 184 20.61 10.18 -9.16
#